data_AF-A0A934DE01-F1
#
_entry.id   AF-A0A934DE01-F1
#
_cell.length_a   1.000
_cell.length_b   1.000
_cell.length_c   1.000
_cell.angle_alpha   90.00
_cell.angle_beta   90.00
_cell.angle_gamma   90.00
#
_symmetry.space_group_name_H-M   'P 1'
#
loop_
_entity.id
_entity.type
_entity.pdbx_description
1 polymer ?
#
loop_
_entity_poly.entity_id
_entity_poly.type
_entity_poly.pdbx_seq_one_letter_code
_entity_poly.pdbx_strand_id
1 'polypeptide(L)'
;MEFDLMEWIHLGVRWMHVFAAILWIGTTYFFTWLDARFSALMKKNDGEKNVWMVHSGGFYVVEKQKSPASTPATLHWFKWESALTWMSGIFLLGYLYYYGGLLVDETMSERTAMIVGIATIILSWPVYDFLWKTSLAKNEFVAAALSYALIVACAYGLLQYMAPRAAYMHVGALFGTLMTANVWQVIIPAQRKMVAALTAQQPVDTSLGERAKTRSKHNTYMVMPVVFIMISNHFPTITYGSSANWIAVALLIAVGWGVAMRVRRA
;
A
#
# COMPACT_ATOMS: atom_id res chain seq x y z
N MET A 1 -26.56 30.24 8.68
CA MET A 1 -25.27 29.50 8.69
C MET A 1 -24.22 30.42 8.12
N GLU A 2 -23.18 30.71 8.88
CA GLU A 2 -21.98 31.36 8.35
C GLU A 2 -21.18 30.36 7.51
N PHE A 3 -20.53 30.85 6.47
CA PHE A 3 -19.69 30.02 5.60
C PHE A 3 -18.34 29.76 6.30
N ASP A 4 -18.12 28.53 6.74
CA ASP A 4 -16.82 28.09 7.27
C ASP A 4 -15.93 27.53 6.15
N LEU A 5 -15.04 28.37 5.63
CA LEU A 5 -14.09 27.98 4.59
C LEU A 5 -13.18 26.81 5.03
N MET A 6 -12.80 26.75 6.30
CA MET A 6 -11.88 25.71 6.77
C MET A 6 -12.54 24.35 6.78
N GLU A 7 -13.80 24.27 7.21
CA GLU A 7 -14.57 23.01 7.16
C GLU A 7 -14.67 22.46 5.73
N TRP A 8 -14.91 23.33 4.74
CA TRP A 8 -14.93 22.95 3.32
C TRP A 8 -13.56 22.47 2.81
N ILE A 9 -12.47 23.11 3.24
CA ILE A 9 -11.10 22.66 2.90
C ILE A 9 -10.85 21.26 3.50
N HIS A 10 -11.20 21.04 4.77
CA HIS A 10 -11.07 19.74 5.42
C HIS A 10 -11.83 18.63 4.67
N LEU A 11 -13.06 18.92 4.24
CA LEU A 11 -13.86 18.01 3.44
C LEU A 11 -13.21 17.73 2.08
N GLY A 12 -12.82 18.78 1.36
CA GLY A 12 -12.23 18.70 0.02
C GLY A 12 -10.95 17.86 -0.02
N VAL A 13 -10.06 18.06 0.95
CA VAL A 13 -8.79 17.31 1.03
C VAL A 13 -9.04 15.83 1.36
N ARG A 14 -9.96 15.52 2.29
CA ARG A 14 -10.34 14.12 2.58
C ARG A 14 -10.96 13.45 1.36
N TRP A 15 -11.83 14.16 0.66
CA TRP A 15 -12.46 13.66 -0.55
C TRP A 15 -11.43 13.36 -1.64
N MET A 16 -10.48 14.28 -1.88
CA MET A 16 -9.37 14.07 -2.80
C MET A 16 -8.54 12.83 -2.43
N HIS A 17 -8.21 12.67 -1.14
CA HIS A 17 -7.44 11.52 -0.66
C HIS A 17 -8.17 10.20 -0.89
N VAL A 18 -9.46 10.12 -0.53
CA VAL A 18 -10.29 8.92 -0.74
C VAL A 18 -10.43 8.61 -2.22
N PHE A 19 -10.67 9.62 -3.06
CA PHE A 19 -10.78 9.43 -4.51
C PHE A 19 -9.47 8.89 -5.12
N ALA A 20 -8.32 9.48 -4.76
CA ALA A 20 -7.01 8.98 -5.19
C ALA A 20 -6.78 7.53 -4.72
N ALA A 21 -7.17 7.22 -3.47
CA ALA A 21 -7.07 5.87 -2.92
C ALA A 21 -7.92 4.86 -3.69
N ILE A 22 -9.15 5.22 -4.09
CA ILE A 22 -10.03 4.37 -4.91
C ILE A 22 -9.36 4.04 -6.25
N LEU A 23 -8.80 5.03 -6.94
CA LEU A 23 -8.10 4.82 -8.21
C LEU A 23 -6.90 3.88 -8.04
N TRP A 24 -6.11 4.09 -6.99
CA TRP A 24 -4.91 3.28 -6.75
C TRP A 24 -5.22 1.85 -6.29
N ILE A 25 -6.12 1.70 -5.32
CA ILE A 25 -6.52 0.40 -4.79
C ILE A 25 -7.28 -0.40 -5.86
N GLY A 26 -8.16 0.26 -6.60
CA GLY A 26 -8.91 -0.35 -7.70
C GLY A 26 -7.97 -0.91 -8.77
N THR A 27 -7.00 -0.11 -9.24
CA THR A 27 -5.99 -0.59 -10.21
C THR A 27 -5.13 -1.71 -9.64
N THR A 28 -4.75 -1.65 -8.36
CA THR A 28 -3.99 -2.72 -7.69
C THR A 28 -4.74 -4.06 -7.71
N TYR A 29 -6.03 -4.07 -7.36
CA TYR A 29 -6.83 -5.31 -7.39
C TYR A 29 -7.14 -5.78 -8.81
N PHE A 30 -7.37 -4.85 -9.74
CA PHE A 30 -7.55 -5.19 -11.15
C PHE A 30 -6.32 -5.95 -11.70
N PHE A 31 -5.11 -5.41 -11.50
CA PHE A 31 -3.88 -6.08 -11.94
C PHE A 31 -3.61 -7.38 -11.17
N THR A 32 -4.00 -7.45 -9.89
CA THR A 32 -3.89 -8.70 -9.11
C THR A 32 -4.75 -9.80 -9.68
N TRP A 33 -6.01 -9.48 -10.00
CA TRP A 33 -6.94 -10.41 -10.65
C TRP A 33 -6.41 -10.83 -12.02
N LEU A 34 -5.97 -9.86 -12.84
CA LEU A 34 -5.43 -10.13 -14.18
C LEU A 34 -4.20 -11.05 -14.11
N ASP A 35 -3.28 -10.82 -13.17
CA ASP A 35 -2.11 -11.67 -12.94
C ASP A 35 -2.47 -13.09 -12.51
N ALA A 36 -3.53 -13.25 -11.69
CA ALA A 36 -4.02 -14.57 -11.30
C ALA A 36 -4.58 -15.33 -12.51
N ARG A 37 -5.35 -14.66 -13.38
CA ARG A 37 -5.91 -15.24 -14.61
C ARG A 37 -4.80 -15.68 -15.57
N PHE A 38 -3.82 -14.82 -15.85
CA PHE A 38 -2.66 -15.20 -16.67
C PHE A 38 -1.85 -16.35 -16.04
N SER A 39 -1.66 -16.35 -14.72
CA SER A 39 -0.96 -17.45 -14.06
C SER A 39 -1.69 -18.79 -14.20
N ALA A 40 -3.03 -18.79 -14.24
CA ALA A 40 -3.83 -19.97 -14.50
C ALA A 40 -3.77 -20.41 -15.97
N LEU A 41 -3.85 -19.47 -16.92
CA LEU A 41 -3.74 -19.74 -18.35
C LEU A 41 -2.37 -20.30 -18.73
N MET A 42 -1.29 -19.75 -18.17
CA MET A 42 0.08 -20.21 -18.41
C MET A 42 0.37 -21.63 -17.90
N LYS A 43 -0.47 -22.17 -17.00
CA LYS A 43 -0.38 -23.57 -16.52
C LYS A 43 -1.08 -24.57 -17.45
N LYS A 44 -1.97 -24.10 -18.33
CA LYS A 44 -2.61 -24.96 -19.33
C LYS A 44 -1.65 -25.18 -20.49
N ASN A 45 -1.49 -26.43 -20.93
CA ASN A 45 -0.60 -26.79 -22.05
C ASN A 45 -1.15 -26.30 -23.39
N ASP A 46 -2.45 -26.44 -23.59
CA ASP A 46 -3.16 -26.02 -24.81
C ASP A 46 -4.22 -24.97 -24.49
N GLY A 47 -4.44 -24.06 -25.45
CA GLY A 47 -5.48 -23.03 -25.41
C GLY A 47 -4.96 -21.60 -25.51
N GLU A 48 -5.91 -20.68 -25.70
CA GLU A 48 -5.65 -19.24 -25.78
C GLU A 48 -5.08 -18.71 -24.45
N LYS A 49 -3.98 -17.94 -24.52
CA LYS A 49 -3.30 -17.37 -23.34
C LYS A 49 -3.68 -15.92 -23.07
N ASN A 50 -4.80 -15.49 -23.66
CA ASN A 50 -5.31 -14.14 -23.62
C ASN A 50 -6.49 -14.04 -22.66
N VAL A 51 -6.70 -12.85 -22.11
CA VAL A 51 -7.85 -12.55 -21.27
C VAL A 51 -8.79 -11.65 -22.04
N TRP A 52 -9.99 -12.16 -22.30
CA TRP A 52 -11.10 -11.41 -22.89
C TRP A 52 -11.87 -10.66 -21.80
N MET A 53 -12.16 -9.39 -22.04
CA MET A 53 -12.95 -8.54 -21.14
C MET A 53 -13.98 -7.75 -21.94
N VAL A 54 -15.09 -7.39 -21.29
CA VAL A 54 -16.12 -6.52 -21.87
C VAL A 54 -16.36 -5.33 -20.95
N HIS A 55 -16.36 -4.13 -21.51
CA HIS A 55 -16.67 -2.91 -20.76
C HIS A 55 -17.15 -1.81 -21.69
N SER A 56 -18.09 -0.96 -21.24
CA SER A 56 -18.63 0.18 -21.99
C SER A 56 -19.04 -0.13 -23.44
N GLY A 57 -19.56 -1.34 -23.68
CA GLY A 57 -20.02 -1.80 -25.01
C GLY A 57 -18.93 -2.35 -25.94
N GLY A 58 -17.67 -2.42 -25.50
CA GLY A 58 -16.55 -2.97 -26.28
C GLY A 58 -15.97 -4.26 -25.69
N PHE A 59 -15.35 -5.06 -26.57
CA PHE A 59 -14.57 -6.25 -26.19
C PHE A 59 -13.07 -5.93 -26.26
N TYR A 60 -12.33 -6.36 -25.24
CA TYR A 60 -10.89 -6.15 -25.09
C TYR A 60 -10.19 -7.51 -25.01
N VAL A 61 -9.09 -7.64 -25.74
CA VAL A 61 -8.16 -8.76 -25.60
C VAL A 61 -6.90 -8.23 -24.94
N VAL A 62 -6.51 -8.85 -23.84
CA VAL A 62 -5.26 -8.52 -23.15
C VAL A 62 -4.33 -9.73 -23.17
N GLU A 63 -3.09 -9.48 -23.56
CA GLU A 63 -2.01 -10.46 -23.54
C GLU A 63 -0.92 -10.01 -22.57
N LYS A 64 -0.33 -10.96 -21.85
CA LYS A 64 0.81 -10.68 -20.97
C LYS A 64 2.09 -11.23 -21.58
N GLN A 65 2.94 -10.33 -22.06
CA GLN A 65 4.22 -10.67 -22.67
C GLN A 65 5.36 -10.32 -21.70
N LYS A 66 6.22 -11.30 -21.38
CA LYS A 66 7.42 -11.07 -20.53
C LYS A 66 8.54 -10.36 -21.29
N SER A 67 8.66 -10.70 -22.57
CA SER A 67 9.64 -10.14 -23.51
C SER A 67 8.92 -9.87 -24.83
N PRO A 68 8.27 -8.71 -24.98
CA PRO A 68 7.58 -8.37 -26.22
C PRO A 68 8.58 -8.25 -27.38
N ALA A 69 8.16 -8.60 -28.59
CA ALA A 69 9.01 -8.59 -29.78
C ALA A 69 9.43 -7.17 -30.21
N SER A 70 8.62 -6.17 -29.87
CA SER A 70 8.93 -4.76 -30.08
C SER A 70 8.49 -3.94 -28.86
N THR A 71 9.22 -2.87 -28.58
CA THR A 71 8.85 -1.92 -27.52
C THR A 71 7.74 -1.00 -28.04
N PRO A 72 6.57 -0.94 -27.39
CA PRO A 72 5.49 -0.03 -27.80
C PRO A 72 5.94 1.44 -27.76
N ALA A 73 5.43 2.27 -28.68
CA ALA A 73 5.73 3.70 -28.74
C ALA A 73 5.27 4.45 -27.46
N THR A 74 4.19 3.99 -26.84
CA THR A 74 3.65 4.57 -25.62
C THR A 74 3.47 3.49 -24.56
N LEU A 75 3.96 3.78 -23.35
CA LEU A 75 3.79 2.94 -22.17
C LEU A 75 3.13 3.76 -21.07
N HIS A 76 2.03 3.24 -20.54
CA HIS A 76 1.38 3.83 -19.37
C HIS A 76 2.02 3.29 -18.08
N TRP A 77 2.39 4.20 -17.17
CA TRP A 77 3.06 3.86 -15.92
C TRP A 77 2.15 4.20 -14.74
N PHE A 78 1.61 3.18 -14.10
CA PHE A 78 0.76 3.30 -12.90
C PHE A 78 1.60 3.67 -11.68
N LYS A 79 1.93 4.97 -11.55
CA LYS A 79 2.73 5.51 -10.44
C LYS A 79 2.08 6.71 -9.76
N TRP A 80 1.27 7.47 -10.49
CA TRP A 80 0.74 8.73 -10.02
C TRP A 80 -0.40 8.54 -9.01
N GLU A 81 -1.17 7.48 -9.15
CA GLU A 81 -2.23 7.11 -8.22
C GLU A 81 -1.68 6.87 -6.82
N SER A 82 -0.54 6.17 -6.73
CA SER A 82 0.18 5.96 -5.46
C SER A 82 0.75 7.26 -4.88
N ALA A 83 1.30 8.13 -5.73
CA ALA A 83 1.89 9.39 -5.30
C ALA A 83 0.81 10.35 -4.79
N LEU A 84 -0.28 10.53 -5.54
CA LEU A 84 -1.37 11.42 -5.16
C LEU A 84 -2.07 10.96 -3.88
N THR A 85 -2.29 9.66 -3.72
CA THR A 85 -2.85 9.09 -2.47
C THR A 85 -1.92 9.37 -1.29
N TRP A 86 -0.62 9.14 -1.46
CA TRP A 86 0.36 9.35 -0.38
C TRP A 86 0.53 10.82 -0.03
N MET A 87 0.68 11.71 -1.01
CA MET A 87 0.85 13.14 -0.80
C MET A 87 -0.37 13.74 -0.07
N SER A 88 -1.59 13.40 -0.53
CA SER A 88 -2.82 13.84 0.14
C SER A 88 -2.95 13.25 1.56
N GLY A 89 -2.52 12.01 1.77
CA GLY A 89 -2.55 11.36 3.07
C GLY A 89 -1.57 11.96 4.08
N ILE A 90 -0.32 12.20 3.67
CA ILE A 90 0.69 12.87 4.50
C ILE A 90 0.29 14.31 4.78
N PHE A 91 -0.28 15.01 3.80
CA PHE A 91 -0.84 16.34 4.02
C PHE A 91 -1.95 16.32 5.08
N LEU A 92 -2.91 15.39 4.99
CA LEU A 92 -3.96 15.23 6.01
C LEU A 92 -3.39 14.88 7.38
N LEU A 93 -2.38 14.00 7.43
CA LEU A 93 -1.73 13.63 8.68
C LEU A 93 -1.05 14.85 9.32
N GLY A 94 -0.27 15.60 8.53
CA GLY A 94 0.39 16.83 8.98
C GLY A 94 -0.61 17.88 9.44
N TYR A 95 -1.65 18.12 8.65
CA TYR A 95 -2.63 19.16 8.95
C TYR A 95 -3.48 18.82 10.18
N LEU A 96 -4.02 17.61 10.27
CA LEU A 96 -4.93 17.24 11.36
C LEU A 96 -4.20 16.92 12.66
N TYR A 97 -3.07 16.22 12.60
CA TYR A 97 -2.40 15.71 13.79
C TYR A 97 -1.26 16.60 14.24
N TYR A 98 -0.36 17.00 13.32
CA TYR A 98 0.83 17.77 13.69
C TYR A 98 0.55 19.27 13.86
N TYR A 99 -0.33 19.83 13.03
CA TYR A 99 -0.74 21.24 13.14
C TYR A 99 -2.05 21.41 13.92
N GLY A 100 -3.01 20.51 13.72
CA GLY A 100 -4.35 20.60 14.31
C GLY A 100 -4.48 20.11 15.76
N GLY A 101 -3.38 19.72 16.41
CA GLY A 101 -3.36 19.37 17.83
C GLY A 101 -3.98 18.00 18.18
N LEU A 102 -4.25 17.13 17.20
CA LEU A 102 -4.84 15.80 17.44
C LEU A 102 -3.81 14.69 17.73
N LEU A 103 -2.52 15.04 17.85
CA LEU A 103 -1.44 14.06 18.00
C LEU A 103 -1.39 13.42 19.39
N VAL A 104 -1.59 14.19 20.45
CA VAL A 104 -1.32 13.77 21.84
C VAL A 104 -2.49 14.07 22.76
N ASP A 105 -2.59 13.30 23.85
CA ASP A 105 -3.41 13.65 25.01
C ASP A 105 -2.63 14.56 25.98
N GLU A 106 -3.31 15.25 26.90
CA GLU A 106 -2.73 16.29 27.77
C GLU A 106 -1.48 15.86 28.56
N THR A 107 -1.33 14.57 28.86
CA THR A 107 -0.22 14.03 29.66
C THR A 107 1.03 13.69 28.85
N MET A 108 0.97 13.74 27.52
CA MET A 108 2.02 13.25 26.63
C MET A 108 2.87 14.40 26.06
N SER A 109 4.14 14.11 25.78
CA SER A 109 5.03 15.09 25.16
C SER A 109 4.79 15.17 23.65
N GLU A 110 4.23 16.29 23.19
CA GLU A 110 3.99 16.55 21.76
C GLU A 110 5.27 16.42 20.92
N ARG A 111 6.39 17.01 21.37
CA ARG A 111 7.68 16.91 20.67
C ARG A 111 8.13 15.47 20.49
N THR A 112 8.03 14.65 21.54
CA THR A 112 8.40 13.23 21.47
C THR A 112 7.49 12.48 20.50
N ALA A 113 6.18 12.73 20.57
CA ALA A 113 5.19 12.13 19.68
C ALA A 113 5.48 12.46 18.21
N MET A 114 5.81 13.72 17.90
CA MET A 114 6.16 14.15 16.56
C MET A 114 7.40 13.43 16.03
N ILE A 115 8.46 13.36 16.84
CA ILE A 115 9.72 12.68 16.46
C ILE A 115 9.45 11.20 16.21
N VAL A 116 8.75 10.51 17.13
CA VAL A 116 8.41 9.10 17.01
C VAL A 116 7.54 8.84 15.78
N GLY A 117 6.52 9.67 15.54
CA GLY A 117 5.62 9.55 14.39
C GLY A 117 6.34 9.72 13.06
N ILE A 118 7.13 10.78 12.91
CA ILE A 118 7.92 11.05 11.68
C ILE A 118 8.97 9.96 11.46
N ALA A 119 9.72 9.59 12.51
CA ALA A 119 10.73 8.54 12.43
C ALA A 119 10.10 7.20 12.02
N THR A 120 8.94 6.86 12.55
CA THR A 120 8.22 5.63 12.17
C THR A 120 7.87 5.63 10.68
N ILE A 121 7.34 6.72 10.15
CA ILE A 121 6.99 6.82 8.72
C ILE A 121 8.24 6.70 7.84
N ILE A 122 9.31 7.44 8.14
CA ILE A 122 10.52 7.49 7.31
C ILE A 122 11.34 6.20 7.41
N LEU A 123 11.56 5.68 8.62
CA LEU A 123 12.44 4.52 8.86
C LEU A 123 11.77 3.19 8.56
N SER A 124 10.43 3.12 8.53
CA SER A 124 9.71 1.88 8.24
C SER A 124 10.11 1.27 6.90
N TRP A 125 10.22 2.08 5.84
CA TRP A 125 10.52 1.54 4.51
C TRP A 125 11.95 0.99 4.38
N PRO A 126 13.03 1.69 4.79
CA PRO A 126 14.37 1.11 4.78
C PRO A 126 14.48 -0.18 5.58
N VAL A 127 13.86 -0.24 6.78
CA VAL A 127 13.84 -1.44 7.64
C VAL A 127 13.15 -2.60 6.93
N TYR A 128 11.95 -2.36 6.38
CA TYR A 128 11.20 -3.33 5.60
C TYR A 128 11.96 -3.77 4.33
N ASP A 129 12.53 -2.83 3.57
CA ASP A 129 13.22 -3.13 2.32
C ASP A 129 14.48 -3.98 2.58
N PHE A 130 15.24 -3.64 3.64
CA PHE A 130 16.38 -4.42 4.10
C PHE A 130 15.97 -5.84 4.49
N LEU A 131 14.95 -6.01 5.35
CA LEU A 131 14.46 -7.33 5.77
C LEU A 131 14.21 -8.24 4.57
N TRP A 132 13.50 -7.72 3.56
CA TRP A 132 13.11 -8.47 2.36
C TRP A 132 14.21 -8.60 1.31
N LYS A 133 15.41 -8.03 1.54
CA LYS A 133 16.63 -8.27 0.77
C LYS A 133 17.58 -9.28 1.44
N THR A 134 17.38 -9.59 2.71
CA THR A 134 18.21 -10.57 3.44
C THR A 134 17.89 -12.02 3.07
N SER A 135 18.72 -12.95 3.54
CA SER A 135 18.50 -14.40 3.40
C SER A 135 17.20 -14.89 4.07
N LEU A 136 16.66 -14.15 5.04
CA LEU A 136 15.38 -14.47 5.69
C LEU A 136 14.22 -14.49 4.68
N ALA A 137 14.28 -13.65 3.65
CA ALA A 137 13.27 -13.58 2.59
C ALA A 137 13.19 -14.86 1.73
N LYS A 138 14.16 -15.77 1.82
CA LYS A 138 14.09 -17.09 1.18
C LYS A 138 12.95 -17.94 1.75
N ASN A 139 12.61 -17.74 3.03
CA ASN A 139 11.41 -18.30 3.64
C ASN A 139 10.37 -17.20 3.79
N GLU A 140 9.44 -17.12 2.82
CA GLU A 140 8.40 -16.09 2.80
C GLU A 140 7.57 -16.05 4.09
N PHE A 141 7.31 -17.21 4.71
CA PHE A 141 6.52 -17.28 5.95
C PHE A 141 7.25 -16.61 7.11
N VAL A 142 8.54 -16.90 7.29
CA VAL A 142 9.36 -16.29 8.35
C VAL A 142 9.48 -14.79 8.15
N ALA A 143 9.77 -14.33 6.91
CA ALA A 143 9.86 -12.90 6.61
C ALA A 143 8.53 -12.16 6.82
N ALA A 144 7.39 -12.79 6.48
CA ALA A 144 6.06 -12.24 6.71
C ALA A 144 5.71 -12.19 8.21
N ALA A 145 6.00 -13.26 8.97
CA ALA A 145 5.77 -13.31 10.41
C ALA A 145 6.61 -12.25 11.15
N LEU A 146 7.88 -12.06 10.76
CA LEU A 146 8.73 -11.01 11.32
C LEU A 146 8.23 -9.61 10.94
N SER A 147 7.78 -9.42 9.69
CA SER A 147 7.16 -8.15 9.27
C SER A 147 5.92 -7.84 10.11
N TYR A 148 5.07 -8.83 10.37
CA TYR A 148 3.90 -8.68 11.23
C TYR A 148 4.28 -8.29 12.66
N ALA A 149 5.23 -9.00 13.26
CA ALA A 149 5.71 -8.71 14.61
C ALA A 149 6.28 -7.28 14.72
N LEU A 150 7.05 -6.84 13.72
CA LEU A 150 7.57 -5.48 13.66
C LEU A 150 6.46 -4.43 13.56
N ILE A 151 5.43 -4.66 12.73
CA ILE A 151 4.29 -3.74 12.61
C ILE A 151 3.51 -3.66 13.93
N VAL A 152 3.27 -4.80 14.60
CA VAL A 152 2.59 -4.82 15.90
C VAL A 152 3.42 -4.11 16.97
N ALA A 153 4.74 -4.31 16.98
CA ALA A 153 5.65 -3.61 17.87
C ALA A 153 5.65 -2.09 17.61
N CYS A 154 5.66 -1.66 16.33
CA CYS A 154 5.51 -0.26 15.97
C CYS A 154 4.16 0.30 16.43
N ALA A 155 3.06 -0.42 16.20
CA ALA A 155 1.72 0.02 16.63
C ALA A 155 1.64 0.18 18.15
N TYR A 156 2.16 -0.79 18.90
CA TYR A 156 2.26 -0.73 20.35
C TYR A 156 3.14 0.45 20.82
N GLY A 157 4.30 0.65 20.19
CA GLY A 157 5.21 1.74 20.49
C GLY A 157 4.58 3.11 20.24
N LEU A 158 3.89 3.29 19.12
CA LEU A 158 3.15 4.52 18.81
C LEU A 158 2.13 4.82 19.93
N LEU A 159 1.36 3.83 20.37
CA LEU A 159 0.38 3.98 21.45
C LEU A 159 0.98 4.43 22.80
N GLN A 160 2.29 4.31 23.02
CA GLN A 160 2.95 4.82 24.23
C GLN A 160 3.24 6.33 24.17
N TYR A 161 3.27 6.91 22.97
CA TYR A 161 3.76 8.27 22.76
C TYR A 161 2.73 9.21 22.12
N MET A 162 1.58 8.70 21.66
CA MET A 162 0.56 9.52 21.01
C MET A 162 -0.85 9.01 21.31
N ALA A 163 -1.84 9.87 21.12
CA ALA A 163 -3.24 9.54 21.33
C ALA A 163 -3.64 8.30 20.50
N PRO A 164 -4.53 7.40 20.98
CA PRO A 164 -4.81 6.14 20.30
C PRO A 164 -5.27 6.28 18.84
N ARG A 165 -6.08 7.31 18.57
CA ARG A 165 -6.52 7.64 17.21
C ARG A 165 -5.34 8.04 16.32
N ALA A 166 -4.43 8.87 16.84
CA ALA A 166 -3.22 9.27 16.13
C ALA A 166 -2.33 8.07 15.83
N ALA A 167 -2.14 7.16 16.80
CA ALA A 167 -1.35 5.95 16.62
C ALA A 167 -1.89 5.09 15.46
N TYR A 168 -3.21 4.87 15.41
CA TYR A 168 -3.85 4.13 14.31
C TYR A 168 -3.61 4.80 12.96
N MET A 169 -3.79 6.12 12.87
CA MET A 169 -3.53 6.85 11.63
C MET A 169 -2.06 6.80 11.21
N HIS A 170 -1.11 6.77 12.15
CA HIS A 170 0.31 6.57 11.86
C HIS A 170 0.61 5.15 11.36
N VAL A 171 -0.06 4.12 11.87
CA VAL A 171 0.04 2.75 11.31
C VAL A 171 -0.51 2.72 9.88
N GLY A 172 -1.64 3.40 9.61
CA GLY A 172 -2.17 3.56 8.25
C GLY A 172 -1.20 4.29 7.32
N ALA A 173 -0.61 5.38 7.79
CA ALA A 173 0.39 6.16 7.05
C ALA A 173 1.69 5.38 6.81
N LEU A 174 2.12 4.54 7.77
CA LEU A 174 3.22 3.61 7.61
C LEU A 174 2.95 2.68 6.42
N PHE A 175 1.81 1.99 6.39
CA PHE A 175 1.47 1.09 5.29
C PHE A 175 1.39 1.84 3.95
N GLY A 176 0.74 3.01 3.91
CA GLY A 176 0.68 3.85 2.70
C GLY A 176 2.08 4.24 2.21
N THR A 177 2.99 4.58 3.12
CA THR A 177 4.38 4.92 2.80
C THR A 177 5.15 3.71 2.28
N LEU A 178 5.03 2.54 2.93
CA LEU A 178 5.63 1.30 2.45
C LEU A 178 5.18 0.98 1.02
N MET A 179 3.88 1.12 0.76
CA MET A 179 3.27 0.83 -0.53
C MET A 179 3.71 1.79 -1.63
N THR A 180 3.72 3.09 -1.37
CA THR A 180 4.16 4.10 -2.34
C THR A 180 5.66 3.97 -2.60
N ALA A 181 6.47 3.78 -1.57
CA ALA A 181 7.90 3.56 -1.75
C ALA A 181 8.19 2.26 -2.52
N ASN A 182 7.42 1.19 -2.34
CA ASN A 182 7.51 0.00 -3.20
C ASN A 182 7.31 0.32 -4.69
N VAL A 183 6.33 1.17 -5.01
CA VAL A 183 6.08 1.61 -6.39
C VAL A 183 7.27 2.39 -6.94
N TRP A 184 7.69 3.43 -6.22
CA TRP A 184 8.66 4.39 -6.74
C TRP A 184 10.13 3.95 -6.64
N GLN A 185 10.48 3.15 -5.65
CA GLN A 185 11.86 2.73 -5.39
C GLN A 185 12.20 1.34 -5.94
N VAL A 186 11.19 0.48 -6.18
CA VAL A 186 11.43 -0.89 -6.65
C VAL A 186 10.72 -1.19 -7.96
N ILE A 187 9.40 -1.00 -8.04
CA ILE A 187 8.60 -1.44 -9.19
C ILE A 187 8.92 -0.60 -10.44
N ILE A 188 8.79 0.72 -10.37
CA ILE A 188 9.02 1.61 -11.52
C ILE A 188 10.48 1.55 -12.00
N PRO A 189 11.51 1.58 -11.13
CA PRO A 189 12.89 1.43 -11.58
C PRO A 189 13.18 0.08 -12.25
N ALA A 190 12.62 -1.02 -11.73
CA ALA A 190 12.76 -2.34 -12.33
C ALA A 190 12.12 -2.39 -13.73
N GLN A 191 10.88 -1.91 -13.86
CA GLN A 191 10.17 -1.85 -15.13
C GLN A 191 10.90 -0.96 -16.15
N ARG A 192 11.45 0.19 -15.73
CA ARG A 192 12.27 1.06 -16.60
C ARG A 192 13.52 0.37 -17.13
N LYS A 193 14.23 -0.38 -16.27
CA LYS A 193 15.40 -1.17 -16.69
C LYS A 193 15.03 -2.27 -17.68
N MET A 194 13.90 -2.95 -17.46
CA MET A 194 13.40 -3.97 -18.39
C MET A 194 13.07 -3.37 -19.76
N VAL A 195 12.38 -2.21 -19.80
CA VAL A 195 12.08 -1.50 -21.05
C VAL A 195 13.35 -1.03 -21.75
N ALA A 196 14.33 -0.50 -21.00
CA ALA A 196 15.61 -0.09 -21.57
C ALA A 196 16.37 -1.26 -22.23
N ALA A 197 16.39 -2.44 -21.59
CA ALA A 197 16.98 -3.64 -22.17
C ALA A 197 16.27 -4.08 -23.47
N LEU A 198 14.93 -4.04 -23.49
CA LEU A 198 14.14 -4.35 -24.69
C LEU A 198 14.45 -3.39 -25.84
N THR A 199 14.47 -2.08 -25.57
CA THR A 199 14.82 -1.06 -26.57
C THR A 199 16.24 -1.24 -27.10
N ALA A 200 17.18 -1.66 -26.25
CA ALA A 200 18.56 -1.94 -26.63
C ALA A 200 18.75 -3.34 -27.27
N GLN A 201 17.67 -4.11 -27.48
CA GLN A 201 17.72 -5.50 -27.96
C GLN A 201 18.61 -6.41 -27.11
N GLN A 202 18.70 -6.13 -25.81
CA GLN A 202 19.44 -6.92 -24.83
C GLN A 202 18.51 -7.89 -24.08
N PRO A 203 19.03 -9.04 -23.60
CA PRO A 203 18.26 -9.93 -22.74
C PRO A 203 17.71 -9.20 -21.51
N VAL A 204 16.41 -9.36 -21.26
CA VAL A 204 15.76 -8.77 -20.08
C VAL A 204 16.11 -9.59 -18.84
N ASP A 205 16.67 -8.94 -17.82
CA ASP A 205 16.86 -9.54 -16.50
C ASP A 205 15.50 -9.81 -15.84
N THR A 206 15.11 -11.09 -15.82
CA THR A 206 13.84 -11.55 -15.26
C THR A 206 13.75 -11.37 -13.74
N SER A 207 14.88 -11.31 -13.03
CA SER A 207 14.91 -11.13 -11.57
C SER A 207 14.36 -9.76 -11.15
N LEU A 208 14.46 -8.74 -12.01
CA LEU A 208 13.86 -7.43 -11.79
C LEU A 208 12.34 -7.50 -11.75
N GLY A 209 11.75 -8.25 -12.69
CA GLY A 209 10.31 -8.48 -12.75
C GLY A 209 9.80 -9.27 -11.55
N GLU A 210 10.55 -10.27 -11.09
CA GLU A 210 10.21 -11.05 -9.90
C GLU A 210 10.23 -10.20 -8.63
N ARG A 211 11.27 -9.37 -8.45
CA ARG A 211 11.35 -8.42 -7.32
C ARG A 211 10.21 -7.41 -7.33
N ALA A 212 9.89 -6.85 -8.49
CA ALA A 212 8.75 -5.93 -8.64
C ALA A 212 7.42 -6.63 -8.31
N LYS A 213 7.24 -7.88 -8.76
CA LYS A 213 6.06 -8.70 -8.45
C LYS A 213 5.93 -8.98 -6.95
N THR A 214 7.02 -9.29 -6.26
CA THR A 214 7.02 -9.48 -4.80
C THR A 214 6.56 -8.22 -4.07
N ARG A 215 7.05 -7.04 -4.46
CA ARG A 215 6.61 -5.77 -3.86
C ARG A 215 5.14 -5.45 -4.18
N SER A 216 4.67 -5.75 -5.38
CA SER A 216 3.25 -5.62 -5.75
C SER A 216 2.34 -6.55 -4.93
N LYS A 217 2.79 -7.80 -4.71
CA LYS A 217 2.13 -8.75 -3.79
C LYS A 217 2.01 -8.13 -2.39
N HIS A 218 3.08 -7.60 -1.83
CA HIS A 218 3.04 -6.98 -0.49
C HIS A 218 2.07 -5.81 -0.44
N ASN A 219 2.04 -4.95 -1.46
CA ASN A 219 1.07 -3.85 -1.54
C ASN A 219 -0.37 -4.36 -1.44
N THR A 220 -0.70 -5.43 -2.18
CA THR A 220 -2.04 -6.05 -2.13
C THR A 220 -2.43 -6.50 -0.73
N TYR A 221 -1.49 -7.06 0.05
CA TYR A 221 -1.74 -7.47 1.43
C TYR A 221 -1.88 -6.29 2.39
N MET A 222 -1.16 -5.19 2.15
CA MET A 222 -1.22 -3.98 2.99
C MET A 222 -2.49 -3.14 2.76
N VAL A 223 -3.10 -3.22 1.57
CA VAL A 223 -4.34 -2.47 1.25
C VAL A 223 -5.46 -2.75 2.25
N MET A 224 -5.76 -4.02 2.54
CA MET A 224 -6.89 -4.38 3.40
C MET A 224 -6.74 -3.82 4.83
N PRO A 225 -5.59 -4.00 5.52
CA PRO A 225 -5.32 -3.32 6.79
C PRO A 225 -5.48 -1.80 6.73
N VAL A 226 -4.96 -1.13 5.68
CA VAL A 226 -5.09 0.34 5.55
C VAL A 226 -6.55 0.77 5.50
N VAL A 227 -7.36 0.10 4.68
CA VAL A 227 -8.80 0.41 4.57
C VAL A 227 -9.50 0.20 5.91
N PHE A 228 -9.21 -0.89 6.62
CA PHE A 228 -9.76 -1.12 7.96
C PHE A 228 -9.36 -0.05 8.98
N ILE A 229 -8.10 0.39 8.97
CA ILE A 229 -7.60 1.47 9.84
C ILE A 229 -8.29 2.80 9.51
N MET A 230 -8.57 3.09 8.24
CA MET A 230 -9.32 4.28 7.89
C MET A 230 -10.76 4.21 8.43
N ILE A 231 -11.42 3.07 8.27
CA ILE A 231 -12.78 2.81 8.77
C ILE A 231 -12.84 2.83 10.30
N SER A 232 -11.78 2.46 11.01
CA SER A 232 -11.79 2.40 12.48
C SER A 232 -12.13 3.75 13.13
N ASN A 233 -11.91 4.87 12.43
CA ASN A 233 -12.35 6.20 12.88
C ASN A 233 -13.87 6.30 13.14
N HIS A 234 -14.67 5.46 12.49
CA HIS A 234 -16.12 5.39 12.67
C HIS A 234 -16.56 4.42 13.79
N PHE A 235 -15.64 3.64 14.34
CA PHE A 235 -15.92 2.64 15.37
C PHE A 235 -14.93 2.77 16.56
N PRO A 236 -14.81 3.95 17.20
CA PRO A 236 -13.83 4.20 18.25
C PRO A 236 -13.91 3.19 19.40
N THR A 237 -15.12 2.87 19.86
CA THR A 237 -15.37 2.06 21.06
C THR A 237 -14.73 0.67 21.00
N ILE A 238 -14.75 0.03 19.83
CA ILE A 238 -14.20 -1.33 19.65
C ILE A 238 -12.79 -1.35 19.08
N THR A 239 -12.27 -0.19 18.65
CA THR A 239 -10.95 -0.08 18.01
C THR A 239 -9.96 0.64 18.92
N TYR A 240 -9.65 1.91 18.64
CA TYR A 240 -8.62 2.65 19.36
C TYR A 240 -9.06 3.13 20.75
N GLY A 241 -10.37 3.21 21.01
CA GLY A 241 -10.91 3.61 22.31
C GLY A 241 -10.95 2.49 23.37
N SER A 242 -10.63 1.25 22.99
CA SER A 242 -10.53 0.13 23.91
C SER A 242 -9.21 0.15 24.69
N SER A 243 -9.22 -0.31 25.95
CA SER A 243 -7.98 -0.55 26.71
C SER A 243 -7.07 -1.61 26.07
N ALA A 244 -7.65 -2.46 25.21
CA ALA A 244 -6.94 -3.44 24.39
C ALA A 244 -6.69 -2.95 22.95
N ASN A 245 -6.59 -1.63 22.73
CA ASN A 245 -6.40 -1.02 21.40
C ASN A 245 -5.24 -1.64 20.58
N TRP A 246 -4.09 -1.93 21.20
CA TRP A 246 -2.96 -2.55 20.52
C TRP A 246 -3.29 -3.96 19.99
N ILE A 247 -4.13 -4.71 20.71
CA ILE A 247 -4.64 -6.03 20.26
C ILE A 247 -5.61 -5.83 19.10
N ALA A 248 -6.50 -4.85 19.21
CA ALA A 248 -7.48 -4.56 18.16
C ALA A 248 -6.78 -4.22 16.84
N VAL A 249 -5.77 -3.34 16.82
CA VAL A 249 -5.02 -3.04 15.59
C VAL A 249 -4.25 -4.26 15.07
N ALA A 250 -3.64 -5.06 15.95
CA ALA A 250 -2.94 -6.29 15.56
C ALA A 250 -3.88 -7.31 14.89
N LEU A 251 -5.09 -7.49 15.42
CA LEU A 251 -6.11 -8.36 14.85
C LEU A 251 -6.65 -7.81 13.54
N LEU A 252 -6.92 -6.51 13.45
CA LEU A 252 -7.37 -5.87 12.21
C LEU A 252 -6.36 -6.08 11.06
N ILE A 253 -5.06 -5.96 11.35
CA ILE A 253 -4.01 -6.23 10.37
C ILE A 253 -4.04 -7.71 9.94
N ALA A 254 -4.11 -8.65 10.90
CA ALA A 254 -4.14 -10.07 10.60
C ALA A 254 -5.37 -10.49 9.79
N VAL A 255 -6.55 -9.99 10.16
CA VAL A 255 -7.81 -10.20 9.42
C VAL A 255 -7.72 -9.60 8.03
N GLY A 256 -7.22 -8.35 7.90
CA GLY A 256 -7.01 -7.70 6.62
C GLY A 256 -6.11 -8.52 5.68
N TRP A 257 -5.02 -9.06 6.21
CA TRP A 257 -4.16 -9.98 5.44
C TRP A 257 -4.87 -11.27 5.04
N GLY A 258 -5.68 -11.85 5.93
CA GLY A 258 -6.51 -13.02 5.64
C GLY A 258 -7.49 -12.76 4.50
N VAL A 259 -8.16 -11.61 4.52
CA VAL A 259 -9.07 -11.17 3.45
C VAL A 259 -8.31 -10.99 2.13
N ALA A 260 -7.17 -10.28 2.14
CA ALA A 260 -6.34 -10.10 0.95
C ALA A 260 -5.89 -11.43 0.33
N MET A 261 -5.61 -12.45 1.16
CA MET A 261 -5.28 -13.79 0.70
C MET A 261 -6.43 -14.46 -0.07
N ARG A 262 -7.68 -14.24 0.36
CA ARG A 262 -8.87 -14.76 -0.32
C ARG A 262 -9.14 -14.01 -1.62
N VAL A 263 -9.11 -12.67 -1.59
CA VAL A 263 -9.37 -11.83 -2.77
C VAL A 263 -8.37 -12.11 -3.88
N ARG A 264 -7.09 -12.30 -3.55
CA ARG A 264 -6.04 -12.60 -4.54
C ARG A 264 -6.18 -13.97 -5.21
N ARG A 265 -6.95 -14.90 -4.64
CA ARG A 265 -7.20 -16.23 -5.21
C ARG A 265 -8.49 -16.31 -6.04
N ALA A 266 -9.36 -15.31 -5.93
CA ALA A 266 -10.61 -15.19 -6.70
C ALA A 266 -10.35 -14.67 -8.12
#